data_AF-A0A6V6ZBB0-F1
#
_entry.id   AF-A0A6V6ZBB0-F1
#
_cell.length_a   1.000
_cell.length_b   1.000
_cell.length_c   1.000
_cell.angle_alpha   90.00
_cell.angle_beta   90.00
_cell.angle_gamma   90.00
#
_symmetry.space_group_name_H-M   'P 1'
#
loop_
_entity.id
_entity.type
_entity.pdbx_description
1 polymer ?
#
loop_
_entity_poly.entity_id
_entity_poly.type
_entity_poly.pdbx_seq_one_letter_code
_entity_poly.pdbx_strand_id
1 'polypeptide(L)'
;MMIFFENPNLLISEFNEMASIAQNKAFITIGIEIQKEEIQTIQNYIKELNSLKKEYVSKNFENEANLVYCIENSLLAIAYELQMLVNIKEDKMDEAWNSLVRAQVIYGTVICNSTFPDESNEKYLTKLEQYEKLLFPNLYFQSVGGIIKQSHCSICNEKSGKCNHIKGKLYNGELCTRIITEMELEEVSFVKNPANKHCRVISIEENGKNIDILTLREIKKEK
;
A
#
# COMPACT_ATOMS: atom_id res chain seq x y z
N MET A 1 -21.74 11.84 -10.03
CA MET A 1 -21.52 12.13 -8.59
C MET A 1 -22.80 12.14 -7.77
N MET A 2 -23.85 12.91 -8.10
CA MET A 2 -25.15 12.84 -7.36
C MET A 2 -25.74 11.42 -7.28
N ILE A 3 -25.54 10.60 -8.31
CA ILE A 3 -26.06 9.23 -8.40
C ILE A 3 -25.59 8.33 -7.24
N PHE A 4 -24.36 8.50 -6.74
CA PHE A 4 -23.84 7.66 -5.63
C PHE A 4 -24.42 8.05 -4.27
N PHE A 5 -24.82 9.32 -4.10
CA PHE A 5 -25.56 9.74 -2.91
C PHE A 5 -26.96 9.11 -2.87
N GLU A 6 -27.55 8.85 -4.04
CA GLU A 6 -28.87 8.24 -4.16
C GLU A 6 -28.80 6.70 -4.09
N ASN A 7 -27.69 6.09 -4.52
CA ASN A 7 -27.50 4.64 -4.45
C ASN A 7 -26.03 4.24 -4.22
N PRO A 8 -25.60 4.05 -2.95
CA PRO A 8 -24.25 3.61 -2.60
C PRO A 8 -23.84 2.24 -3.18
N ASN A 9 -24.81 1.36 -3.48
CA ASN A 9 -24.52 0.05 -4.06
C ASN A 9 -23.96 0.14 -5.49
N LEU A 10 -24.25 1.23 -6.21
CA LEU A 10 -23.70 1.45 -7.54
C LEU A 10 -22.18 1.61 -7.48
N LEU A 11 -21.67 2.33 -6.48
CA LEU A 11 -20.24 2.53 -6.28
C LEU A 11 -19.51 1.20 -6.03
N ILE A 12 -20.11 0.32 -5.23
CA ILE A 12 -19.57 -1.02 -4.95
C ILE A 12 -19.59 -1.88 -6.23
N SER A 13 -20.67 -1.80 -7.02
CA SER A 13 -20.77 -2.52 -8.29
C SER A 13 -19.70 -2.09 -9.29
N GLU A 14 -19.52 -0.79 -9.48
CA GLU A 14 -18.47 -0.24 -10.35
C GLU A 14 -17.07 -0.65 -9.89
N PHE A 15 -16.81 -0.57 -8.58
CA PHE A 15 -15.56 -1.04 -8.00
C PHE A 15 -15.31 -2.52 -8.31
N ASN A 16 -16.30 -3.39 -8.09
CA ASN A 16 -16.17 -4.83 -8.31
C ASN A 16 -15.87 -5.16 -9.77
N GLU A 17 -16.53 -4.48 -10.71
CA GLU A 17 -16.27 -4.63 -12.14
C GLU A 17 -14.84 -4.21 -12.48
N MET A 18 -14.41 -3.03 -12.03
CA MET A 18 -13.07 -2.51 -12.33
C MET A 18 -11.97 -3.37 -11.69
N ALA A 19 -12.16 -3.81 -10.45
CA ALA A 19 -11.24 -4.70 -9.75
C ALA A 19 -11.12 -6.05 -10.48
N SER A 20 -12.23 -6.62 -10.95
CA SER A 20 -12.22 -7.88 -11.71
C SER A 20 -11.46 -7.76 -13.03
N ILE A 21 -11.70 -6.68 -13.79
CA ILE A 21 -10.98 -6.40 -15.05
C ILE A 21 -9.48 -6.27 -14.79
N ALA A 22 -9.09 -5.49 -13.78
CA ALA A 22 -7.70 -5.26 -13.44
C ALA A 22 -6.98 -6.53 -12.96
N GLN A 23 -7.64 -7.34 -12.12
CA GLN A 23 -7.09 -8.60 -11.62
C GLN A 23 -6.86 -9.63 -12.74
N ASN A 24 -7.72 -9.65 -13.76
CA ASN A 24 -7.52 -10.50 -14.96
C ASN A 24 -6.28 -10.07 -15.78
N LYS A 25 -5.82 -8.83 -15.64
CA LYS A 25 -4.61 -8.29 -16.27
C LYS A 25 -3.35 -8.42 -15.38
N ALA A 26 -3.52 -8.79 -14.11
CA ALA A 26 -2.45 -8.90 -13.12
C ALA A 26 -1.71 -10.26 -13.19
N PHE A 27 -1.19 -10.60 -14.36
CA PHE A 27 -0.33 -11.77 -14.56
C PHE A 27 0.95 -11.38 -15.29
N ILE A 28 2.06 -12.04 -14.96
CA ILE A 28 3.37 -11.74 -15.55
C ILE A 28 3.41 -11.96 -17.07
N THR A 29 2.53 -12.80 -17.61
CA THR A 29 2.44 -13.13 -19.04
C THR A 29 1.65 -12.13 -19.87
N ILE A 30 0.92 -11.19 -19.27
CA ILE A 30 0.11 -10.19 -19.99
C ILE A 30 1.02 -9.14 -20.66
N GLY A 31 0.60 -8.55 -21.78
CA GLY A 31 1.32 -7.46 -22.43
C GLY A 31 1.61 -6.29 -21.48
N ILE A 32 2.83 -5.74 -21.51
CA ILE A 32 3.24 -4.67 -20.61
C ILE A 32 2.44 -3.38 -20.88
N GLU A 33 2.12 -3.10 -22.13
CA GLU A 33 1.29 -2.00 -22.60
C GLU A 33 -0.12 -2.06 -22.03
N ILE A 34 -0.73 -3.26 -21.97
CA ILE A 34 -2.06 -3.48 -21.40
C ILE A 34 -2.05 -3.20 -19.88
N GLN A 35 -1.00 -3.63 -19.18
CA GLN A 35 -0.88 -3.38 -17.74
C GLN A 35 -0.68 -1.90 -17.43
N LYS A 36 0.15 -1.21 -18.22
CA LYS A 36 0.36 0.24 -18.09
C LYS A 36 -0.92 1.03 -18.36
N GLU A 37 -1.67 0.66 -19.39
CA GLU A 37 -2.98 1.25 -19.68
C GLU A 37 -3.95 1.04 -18.51
N GLU A 38 -4.02 -0.17 -17.96
CA GLU A 38 -4.90 -0.46 -16.82
C GLU A 38 -4.52 0.35 -15.57
N ILE A 39 -3.22 0.46 -15.27
CA ILE A 39 -2.74 1.32 -14.18
C ILE A 39 -3.24 2.75 -14.38
N GLN A 40 -3.17 3.28 -15.61
CA GLN A 40 -3.63 4.63 -15.91
C GLN A 40 -5.16 4.78 -15.75
N THR A 41 -5.93 3.78 -16.16
CA THR A 41 -7.39 3.71 -15.96
C THR A 41 -7.74 3.77 -14.47
N ILE A 42 -7.12 2.91 -13.66
CA ILE A 42 -7.33 2.87 -12.20
C ILE A 42 -6.97 4.22 -11.58
N GLN A 43 -5.83 4.80 -11.94
CA GLN A 43 -5.38 6.10 -11.40
C GLN A 43 -6.33 7.24 -11.75
N ASN A 44 -6.97 7.21 -12.92
CA ASN A 44 -7.95 8.22 -13.30
C ASN A 44 -9.23 8.08 -12.47
N TYR A 45 -9.74 6.86 -12.28
CA TYR A 45 -10.89 6.63 -11.42
C TYR A 45 -10.62 7.00 -9.95
N ILE A 46 -9.41 6.73 -9.44
CA ILE A 46 -8.98 7.17 -8.09
C ILE A 46 -9.05 8.70 -7.93
N LYS A 47 -8.78 9.49 -8.99
CA LYS A 47 -8.94 10.96 -8.93
C LYS A 47 -10.40 11.37 -8.77
N GLU A 48 -11.31 10.66 -9.42
CA GLU A 48 -12.76 10.87 -9.30
C GLU A 48 -13.25 10.49 -7.89
N LEU A 49 -12.82 9.34 -7.37
CA LEU A 49 -13.11 8.90 -6.00
C LEU A 49 -12.60 9.89 -4.96
N ASN A 50 -11.43 10.49 -5.16
CA ASN A 50 -10.91 11.54 -4.28
C ASN A 50 -11.80 12.77 -4.22
N SER A 51 -12.40 13.16 -5.35
CA SER A 51 -13.36 14.26 -5.41
C SER A 51 -14.64 13.89 -4.67
N LEU A 52 -15.13 12.65 -4.86
CA LEU A 52 -16.32 12.13 -4.18
C LEU A 52 -16.13 12.03 -2.66
N LYS A 53 -14.98 11.54 -2.21
CA LYS A 53 -14.62 11.47 -0.78
C LYS A 53 -14.71 12.84 -0.13
N LYS A 54 -14.14 13.87 -0.76
CA LYS A 54 -14.20 15.26 -0.26
C LYS A 54 -15.63 15.77 -0.14
N GLU A 55 -16.50 15.45 -1.10
CA GLU A 55 -17.93 15.80 -1.00
C GLU A 55 -18.60 15.12 0.19
N TYR A 56 -18.37 13.83 0.42
CA TYR A 56 -18.89 13.12 1.58
C TYR A 56 -18.41 13.74 2.90
N VAL A 57 -17.11 14.06 3.00
CA VAL A 57 -16.54 14.74 4.18
C VAL A 57 -17.23 16.09 4.40
N SER A 58 -17.40 16.91 3.36
CA SER A 58 -18.04 18.23 3.48
C SER A 58 -19.50 18.19 3.95
N LYS A 59 -20.19 17.06 3.70
CA LYS A 59 -21.58 16.82 4.10
C LYS A 59 -21.68 16.08 5.44
N ASN A 60 -20.55 15.79 6.11
CA ASN A 60 -20.46 14.98 7.33
C ASN A 60 -21.00 13.54 7.17
N PHE A 61 -20.82 12.95 5.99
CA PHE A 61 -21.16 11.56 5.70
C PHE A 61 -19.94 10.66 5.91
N GLU A 62 -19.64 10.40 7.19
CA GLU A 62 -18.42 9.70 7.62
C GLU A 62 -18.31 8.28 7.06
N ASN A 63 -19.39 7.50 7.13
CA ASN A 63 -19.39 6.10 6.72
C ASN A 63 -19.11 5.97 5.22
N GLU A 64 -19.71 6.85 4.42
CA GLU A 64 -19.54 6.91 2.98
C GLU A 64 -18.14 7.38 2.61
N ALA A 65 -17.58 8.37 3.32
CA ALA A 65 -16.20 8.80 3.14
C ALA A 65 -15.21 7.66 3.47
N ASN A 66 -15.46 6.91 4.54
CA ASN A 66 -14.67 5.74 4.94
C ASN A 66 -14.79 4.60 3.90
N LEU A 67 -15.99 4.36 3.35
CA LEU A 67 -16.19 3.39 2.28
C LEU A 67 -15.40 3.78 1.02
N VAL A 68 -15.46 5.05 0.60
CA VAL A 68 -14.69 5.54 -0.55
C VAL A 68 -13.19 5.38 -0.31
N TYR A 69 -12.71 5.66 0.91
CA TYR A 69 -11.30 5.40 1.26
C TYR A 69 -10.92 3.93 1.05
N CYS A 70 -11.75 2.98 1.51
CA CYS A 70 -11.49 1.55 1.34
C CYS A 70 -11.49 1.12 -0.13
N ILE A 71 -12.44 1.62 -0.93
CA ILE A 71 -12.51 1.35 -2.38
C ILE A 71 -11.27 1.91 -3.08
N GLU A 72 -10.94 3.17 -2.84
CA GLU A 72 -9.77 3.84 -3.39
C GLU A 72 -8.48 3.05 -3.10
N ASN A 73 -8.28 2.68 -1.83
CA ASN A 73 -7.07 1.96 -1.42
C ASN A 73 -7.05 0.51 -1.92
N SER A 74 -8.20 -0.14 -2.10
CA SER A 74 -8.27 -1.46 -2.73
C SER A 74 -7.81 -1.41 -4.19
N LEU A 75 -8.29 -0.42 -4.93
CA LEU A 75 -7.87 -0.19 -6.32
C LEU A 75 -6.39 0.21 -6.41
N LEU A 76 -5.92 1.04 -5.47
CA LEU A 76 -4.53 1.44 -5.40
C LEU A 76 -3.60 0.24 -5.14
N ALA A 77 -4.02 -0.71 -4.31
CA ALA A 77 -3.28 -1.96 -4.11
C ALA A 77 -3.17 -2.78 -5.41
N ILE A 78 -4.26 -2.91 -6.16
CA ILE A 78 -4.26 -3.58 -7.48
C ILE A 78 -3.38 -2.83 -8.49
N ALA A 79 -3.41 -1.50 -8.49
CA ALA A 79 -2.51 -0.71 -9.33
C ALA A 79 -1.03 -0.95 -8.98
N TYR A 80 -0.70 -1.08 -7.70
CA TYR A 80 0.66 -1.42 -7.27
C TYR A 80 1.06 -2.87 -7.60
N GLU A 81 0.11 -3.82 -7.55
CA GLU A 81 0.32 -5.19 -8.04
C GLU A 81 0.67 -5.20 -9.54
N LEU A 82 -0.09 -4.48 -10.35
CA LEU A 82 0.20 -4.30 -11.79
C LEU A 82 1.55 -3.61 -11.98
N GLN A 83 1.83 -2.55 -11.22
CA GLN A 83 3.08 -1.80 -11.29
C GLN A 83 4.29 -2.67 -10.92
N MET A 84 4.17 -3.56 -9.94
CA MET A 84 5.18 -4.55 -9.61
C MET A 84 5.51 -5.41 -10.85
N LEU A 85 4.49 -5.97 -11.50
CA LEU A 85 4.67 -6.81 -12.70
C LEU A 85 5.31 -6.03 -13.86
N VAL A 86 4.90 -4.77 -14.07
CA VAL A 86 5.50 -3.86 -15.05
C VAL A 86 6.97 -3.63 -14.72
N ASN A 87 7.29 -3.30 -13.46
CA ASN A 87 8.67 -3.03 -13.02
C ASN A 87 9.57 -4.27 -13.17
N ILE A 88 9.06 -5.48 -12.92
CA ILE A 88 9.79 -6.73 -13.18
C ILE A 88 10.14 -6.84 -14.67
N LYS A 89 9.18 -6.58 -15.57
CA LYS A 89 9.40 -6.63 -17.02
C LYS A 89 10.35 -5.56 -17.53
N GLU A 90 10.40 -4.42 -16.85
CA GLU A 90 11.33 -3.33 -17.14
C GLU A 90 12.69 -3.48 -16.46
N ASP A 91 12.94 -4.61 -15.77
CA ASP A 91 14.20 -4.87 -15.08
C ASP A 91 14.50 -3.89 -13.92
N LYS A 92 13.44 -3.36 -13.31
CA LYS A 92 13.42 -2.41 -12.18
C LYS A 92 13.04 -3.10 -10.88
N MET A 93 13.93 -3.96 -10.38
CA MET A 93 13.58 -4.89 -9.29
C MET A 93 13.36 -4.20 -7.93
N ASP A 94 14.06 -3.10 -7.64
CA ASP A 94 13.82 -2.33 -6.41
C ASP A 94 12.43 -1.69 -6.43
N GLU A 95 12.06 -1.07 -7.54
CA GLU A 95 10.75 -0.47 -7.74
C GLU A 95 9.63 -1.53 -7.76
N ALA A 96 9.93 -2.73 -8.27
CA ALA A 96 9.01 -3.87 -8.21
C ALA A 96 8.74 -4.28 -6.75
N TRP A 97 9.79 -4.48 -5.96
CA TRP A 97 9.66 -4.78 -4.53
C TRP A 97 8.89 -3.70 -3.79
N ASN A 98 9.23 -2.42 -4.04
CA ASN A 98 8.56 -1.29 -3.42
C ASN A 98 7.07 -1.24 -3.76
N SER A 99 6.69 -1.59 -4.99
CA SER A 99 5.29 -1.66 -5.39
C SER A 99 4.55 -2.79 -4.66
N LEU A 100 5.15 -3.98 -4.55
CA LEU A 100 4.56 -5.10 -3.80
C LEU A 100 4.33 -4.75 -2.33
N VAL A 101 5.34 -4.22 -1.65
CA VAL A 101 5.23 -3.87 -0.22
C VAL A 101 4.15 -2.80 -0.01
N ARG A 102 4.06 -1.80 -0.90
CA ARG A 102 2.99 -0.79 -0.85
C ARG A 102 1.61 -1.44 -1.00
N ALA A 103 1.42 -2.34 -1.96
CA ALA A 103 0.15 -3.06 -2.13
C ALA A 103 -0.25 -3.81 -0.85
N GLN A 104 0.70 -4.55 -0.24
CA GLN A 104 0.45 -5.30 1.00
C GLN A 104 0.05 -4.39 2.17
N VAL A 105 0.79 -3.29 2.39
CA VAL A 105 0.52 -2.35 3.50
C VAL A 105 -0.82 -1.64 3.32
N ILE A 106 -1.09 -1.15 2.11
CA ILE A 106 -2.33 -0.45 1.79
C ILE A 106 -3.53 -1.38 1.96
N TYR A 107 -3.45 -2.60 1.41
CA TYR A 107 -4.55 -3.54 1.50
C TYR A 107 -4.78 -4.07 2.92
N GLY A 108 -3.71 -4.26 3.70
CA GLY A 108 -3.84 -4.56 5.13
C GLY A 108 -4.62 -3.49 5.91
N THR A 109 -4.46 -2.22 5.53
CA THR A 109 -5.25 -1.11 6.09
C THR A 109 -6.72 -1.21 5.72
N VAL A 110 -7.03 -1.58 4.46
CA VAL A 110 -8.41 -1.81 4.00
C VAL A 110 -9.06 -2.92 4.82
N ILE A 111 -8.40 -4.06 4.98
CA ILE A 111 -8.91 -5.21 5.76
C ILE A 111 -9.25 -4.80 7.21
N CYS A 112 -8.38 -4.02 7.85
CA CYS A 112 -8.62 -3.56 9.23
C CYS A 112 -9.80 -2.59 9.36
N ASN A 113 -10.30 -2.03 8.25
CA ASN A 113 -11.35 -1.00 8.22
C ASN A 113 -12.57 -1.39 7.39
N SER A 114 -12.58 -2.56 6.74
CA SER A 114 -13.76 -3.05 6.06
C SER A 114 -14.82 -3.44 7.09
N THR A 115 -16.07 -3.04 6.84
CA THR A 115 -17.21 -3.28 7.73
C THR A 115 -17.54 -4.77 7.88
N PHE A 116 -17.10 -5.60 6.94
CA PHE A 116 -17.21 -7.06 7.02
C PHE A 116 -15.88 -7.70 6.60
N PRO A 117 -15.31 -8.62 7.41
CA PRO A 117 -14.26 -9.49 6.95
C PRO A 117 -14.85 -10.46 5.91
N ASP A 118 -14.51 -10.23 4.65
CA ASP A 118 -14.86 -11.11 3.54
C ASP A 118 -13.68 -12.05 3.26
N GLU A 119 -13.99 -13.33 3.04
CA GLU A 119 -13.02 -14.36 2.62
C GLU A 119 -12.26 -13.92 1.34
N SER A 120 -12.89 -13.10 0.49
CA SER A 120 -12.26 -12.52 -0.69
C SER A 120 -11.03 -11.65 -0.36
N ASN A 121 -11.07 -10.91 0.75
CA ASN A 121 -9.98 -10.03 1.17
C ASN A 121 -8.76 -10.85 1.63
N GLU A 122 -8.99 -11.92 2.40
CA GLU A 122 -7.91 -12.81 2.83
C GLU A 122 -7.25 -13.52 1.64
N LYS A 123 -8.04 -13.92 0.64
CA LYS A 123 -7.54 -14.52 -0.61
C LYS A 123 -6.63 -13.54 -1.37
N TYR A 124 -7.02 -12.27 -1.48
CA TYR A 124 -6.20 -11.28 -2.18
C TYR A 124 -4.89 -10.97 -1.45
N LEU A 125 -4.92 -10.80 -0.13
CA LEU A 125 -3.69 -10.61 0.64
C LEU A 125 -2.74 -11.82 0.51
N THR A 126 -3.30 -13.04 0.57
CA THR A 126 -2.54 -14.28 0.35
C THR A 126 -1.89 -14.30 -1.04
N LYS A 127 -2.56 -13.82 -2.08
CA LYS A 127 -1.98 -13.68 -3.43
C LYS A 127 -0.75 -12.76 -3.42
N LEU A 128 -0.82 -11.61 -2.75
CA LEU A 128 0.32 -10.69 -2.63
C LEU A 128 1.50 -11.33 -1.86
N GLU A 129 1.23 -12.11 -0.82
CA GLU A 129 2.27 -12.89 -0.13
C GLU A 129 2.88 -13.99 -1.01
N GLN A 130 2.10 -14.58 -1.91
CA GLN A 130 2.62 -15.55 -2.87
C GLN A 130 3.56 -14.90 -3.87
N TYR A 131 3.28 -13.69 -4.35
CA TYR A 131 4.24 -12.96 -5.19
C TYR A 131 5.56 -12.71 -4.49
N GLU A 132 5.52 -12.31 -3.21
CA GLU A 132 6.73 -12.13 -2.40
C GLU A 132 7.59 -13.40 -2.38
N LYS A 133 6.96 -14.55 -2.13
CA LYS A 133 7.66 -15.84 -2.01
C LYS A 133 8.13 -16.43 -3.34
N LEU A 134 7.42 -16.16 -4.43
CA LEU A 134 7.66 -16.78 -5.73
C LEU A 134 8.52 -15.93 -6.66
N LEU A 135 8.38 -14.60 -6.60
CA LEU A 135 9.04 -13.68 -7.52
C LEU A 135 10.30 -13.04 -6.93
N PHE A 136 10.44 -13.00 -5.60
CA PHE A 136 11.56 -12.34 -4.93
C PHE A 136 12.36 -13.34 -4.08
N PRO A 137 13.68 -13.14 -3.94
CA PRO A 137 14.51 -13.97 -3.08
C PRO A 137 14.19 -13.73 -1.60
N ASN A 138 14.68 -14.61 -0.73
CA ASN A 138 14.66 -14.35 0.71
C ASN A 138 15.52 -13.12 1.02
N LEU A 139 14.89 -12.10 1.63
CA LEU A 139 15.53 -10.86 1.99
C LEU A 139 15.87 -10.79 3.47
N TYR A 140 16.85 -9.96 3.79
CA TYR A 140 17.18 -9.57 5.15
C TYR A 140 16.62 -8.19 5.43
N PHE A 141 16.09 -7.97 6.62
CA PHE A 141 15.48 -6.70 6.99
C PHE A 141 16.12 -6.12 8.24
N GLN A 142 15.95 -4.81 8.37
CA GLN A 142 16.32 -4.05 9.55
C GLN A 142 15.05 -3.46 10.16
N SER A 143 15.05 -3.37 11.49
CA SER A 143 14.01 -2.66 12.23
C SER A 143 14.65 -1.64 13.16
N VAL A 144 13.95 -0.55 13.40
CA VAL A 144 14.40 0.56 14.24
C VAL A 144 13.65 0.49 15.57
N GLY A 145 14.41 0.49 16.66
CA GLY A 145 13.91 0.65 18.01
C GLY A 145 14.33 2.01 18.58
N GLY A 146 13.43 2.64 19.34
CA GLY A 146 13.77 3.89 20.02
C GLY A 146 12.63 4.48 20.83
N ILE A 147 12.97 5.52 21.61
CA ILE A 147 12.04 6.20 22.52
C ILE A 147 11.40 7.38 21.80
N ILE A 148 10.08 7.31 21.64
CA ILE A 148 9.30 8.43 21.11
C ILE A 148 9.16 9.50 22.19
N LYS A 149 9.82 10.66 22.00
CA LYS A 149 9.75 11.80 22.93
C LYS A 149 8.51 12.64 22.69
N GLN A 150 8.17 12.88 21.41
CA GLN A 150 7.01 13.66 21.01
C GLN A 150 6.26 13.01 19.85
N SER A 151 4.93 12.96 20.00
CA SER A 151 4.03 12.50 18.93
C SER A 151 2.61 12.99 19.14
N HIS A 152 1.88 13.14 18.04
CA HIS A 152 0.47 13.53 18.03
C HIS A 152 -0.38 12.64 17.12
N CYS A 153 -1.70 12.68 17.30
CA CYS A 153 -2.68 12.03 16.44
C CYS A 153 -2.84 12.81 15.13
N SER A 154 -2.86 12.14 13.98
CA SER A 154 -3.05 12.80 12.69
C SER A 154 -4.46 13.41 12.50
N ILE A 155 -5.46 12.94 13.23
CA ILE A 155 -6.86 13.38 13.08
C ILE A 155 -7.16 14.66 13.87
N CYS A 156 -6.60 14.79 15.08
CA CYS A 156 -6.94 15.88 15.99
C CYS A 156 -5.74 16.66 16.55
N ASN A 157 -4.52 16.27 16.19
CA ASN A 157 -3.26 16.87 16.67
C ASN A 157 -3.03 16.81 18.19
N GLU A 158 -3.92 16.18 18.95
CA GLU A 158 -3.70 15.92 20.37
C GLU A 158 -2.53 14.96 20.59
N LYS A 159 -1.90 15.08 21.76
CA LYS A 159 -0.80 14.18 22.17
C LYS A 159 -1.28 12.74 22.09
N SER A 160 -0.49 11.87 21.46
CA SER A 160 -0.85 10.44 21.32
C SER A 160 -1.18 9.81 22.68
N GLY A 161 -2.31 9.11 22.76
CA GLY A 161 -2.82 8.52 24.00
C GLY A 161 -3.69 9.45 24.85
N LYS A 162 -3.88 10.71 24.45
CA LYS A 162 -4.80 11.66 25.09
C LYS A 162 -6.11 11.90 24.31
N CYS A 163 -6.29 11.25 23.17
CA CYS A 163 -7.51 11.32 22.37
C CYS A 163 -8.16 9.93 22.22
N ASN A 164 -9.42 9.90 21.81
CA ASN A 164 -10.18 8.65 21.59
C ASN A 164 -9.95 8.01 20.20
N HIS A 165 -9.12 8.62 19.35
CA HIS A 165 -8.80 8.05 18.03
C HIS A 165 -7.87 6.84 18.15
N ILE A 166 -8.22 5.75 17.49
CA ILE A 166 -7.50 4.49 17.47
C ILE A 166 -6.58 4.47 16.24
N LYS A 167 -5.27 4.28 16.47
CA LYS A 167 -4.29 4.15 15.37
C LYS A 167 -4.72 3.01 14.44
N GLY A 168 -4.73 3.29 13.13
CA GLY A 168 -5.11 2.35 12.08
C GLY A 168 -6.61 2.31 11.79
N LYS A 169 -7.44 3.12 12.48
CA LYS A 169 -8.87 3.26 12.17
C LYS A 169 -9.15 4.51 11.33
N LEU A 170 -10.19 4.42 10.50
CA LEU A 170 -10.67 5.52 9.68
C LEU A 170 -11.59 6.46 10.47
N TYR A 171 -11.45 7.75 10.18
CA TYR A 171 -12.29 8.84 10.68
C TYR A 171 -12.48 9.83 9.55
N ASN A 172 -13.73 10.06 9.12
CA ASN A 172 -14.08 10.97 8.02
C ASN A 172 -13.23 10.79 6.74
N GLY A 173 -13.03 9.54 6.31
CA GLY A 173 -12.26 9.22 5.12
C GLY A 173 -10.75 9.40 5.27
N GLU A 174 -10.24 9.53 6.50
CA GLU A 174 -8.81 9.64 6.80
C GLU A 174 -8.35 8.57 7.78
N LEU A 175 -7.14 8.02 7.56
CA LEU A 175 -6.54 7.05 8.44
C LEU A 175 -5.89 7.72 9.65
N CYS A 176 -6.30 7.33 10.86
CA CYS A 176 -5.63 7.77 12.07
C CYS A 176 -4.24 7.14 12.16
N THR A 177 -3.22 7.98 12.05
CA THR A 177 -1.82 7.62 12.23
C THR A 177 -1.22 8.36 13.42
N ARG A 178 -0.08 7.85 13.91
CA ARG A 178 0.72 8.51 14.92
C ARG A 178 1.83 9.27 14.22
N ILE A 179 1.81 10.59 14.31
CA ILE A 179 2.89 11.43 13.78
C ILE A 179 3.95 11.57 14.86
N ILE A 180 5.13 11.03 14.60
CA ILE A 180 6.29 11.12 15.49
C ILE A 180 7.12 12.33 15.04
N THR A 181 7.25 13.33 15.91
CA THR A 181 8.01 14.55 15.62
C THR A 181 9.38 14.57 16.29
N GLU A 182 9.55 13.79 17.35
CA GLU A 182 10.83 13.63 18.05
C GLU A 182 10.97 12.20 18.56
N MET A 183 12.10 11.57 18.23
CA MET A 183 12.44 10.21 18.63
C MET A 183 13.94 10.14 18.90
N GLU A 184 14.29 9.43 19.96
CA GLU A 184 15.66 9.02 20.25
C GLU A 184 15.87 7.62 19.69
N LEU A 185 16.78 7.47 18.73
CA LEU A 185 17.16 6.19 18.15
C LEU A 185 17.98 5.41 19.17
N GLU A 186 17.55 4.20 19.51
CA GLU A 186 18.28 3.33 20.44
C GLU A 186 18.98 2.20 19.71
N GLU A 187 18.30 1.57 18.75
CA GLU A 187 18.83 0.40 18.07
C GLU A 187 18.39 0.30 16.61
N VAL A 188 19.23 -0.41 15.85
CA VAL A 188 18.88 -0.97 14.55
C VAL A 188 19.21 -2.46 14.61
N SER A 189 18.18 -3.28 14.44
CA SER A 189 18.25 -4.73 14.63
C SER A 189 17.98 -5.45 13.31
N PHE A 190 18.77 -6.48 13.00
CA PHE A 190 18.47 -7.39 11.88
C PHE A 190 17.33 -8.33 12.28
N VAL A 191 16.29 -8.37 11.44
CA VAL A 191 15.07 -9.15 11.72
C VAL A 191 14.63 -9.91 10.49
N LYS A 192 13.93 -11.03 10.72
CA LYS A 192 13.30 -11.81 9.65
C LYS A 192 11.93 -11.27 9.24
N ASN A 193 11.19 -10.68 10.18
CA ASN A 193 9.83 -10.18 9.95
C ASN A 193 9.74 -8.72 10.45
N PRO A 194 10.09 -7.72 9.62
CA PRO A 194 10.04 -6.32 10.01
C PRO A 194 8.61 -5.77 10.00
N ALA A 195 8.37 -4.72 10.77
CA ALA A 195 7.14 -3.93 10.63
C ALA A 195 7.08 -3.17 9.29
N ASN A 196 8.23 -2.87 8.68
CA ASN A 196 8.34 -2.22 7.38
C ASN A 196 9.28 -3.01 6.45
N LYS A 197 8.71 -3.70 5.47
CA LYS A 197 9.48 -4.49 4.49
C LYS A 197 10.25 -3.65 3.46
N HIS A 198 10.08 -2.33 3.44
CA HIS A 198 10.99 -1.44 2.70
C HIS A 198 12.37 -1.34 3.35
N CYS A 199 12.49 -1.63 4.65
CA CYS A 199 13.76 -1.64 5.38
C CYS A 199 14.57 -2.92 5.10
N ARG A 200 14.62 -3.36 3.84
CA ARG A 200 15.46 -4.48 3.40
C ARG A 200 16.91 -4.04 3.27
N VAL A 201 17.83 -4.97 3.39
CA VAL A 201 19.20 -4.77 2.93
C VAL A 201 19.17 -4.62 1.40
N ILE A 202 19.85 -3.61 0.88
CA ILE A 202 19.84 -3.30 -0.56
C ILE A 202 20.98 -4.04 -1.27
N SER A 203 22.16 -4.04 -0.68
CA SER A 203 23.35 -4.63 -1.26
C SER A 203 24.25 -5.27 -0.21
N ILE A 204 25.13 -6.17 -0.66
CA ILE A 204 26.18 -6.81 0.14
C ILE A 204 27.54 -6.62 -0.52
N GLU A 205 28.59 -6.53 0.28
CA GLU A 205 29.96 -6.56 -0.23
C GLU A 205 30.44 -8.01 -0.34
N GLU A 206 30.85 -8.42 -1.54
CA GLU A 206 31.43 -9.73 -1.81
C GLU A 206 32.69 -9.56 -2.67
N ASN A 207 33.83 -10.06 -2.18
CA ASN A 207 35.13 -9.97 -2.87
C ASN A 207 35.51 -8.54 -3.31
N GLY A 208 35.21 -7.53 -2.47
CA GLY A 208 35.50 -6.12 -2.75
C GLY A 208 34.54 -5.46 -3.77
N LYS A 209 33.46 -6.15 -4.17
CA LYS A 209 32.41 -5.63 -5.06
C LYS A 209 31.12 -5.46 -4.27
N ASN A 210 30.41 -4.37 -4.54
CA ASN A 210 29.08 -4.16 -3.98
C ASN A 210 28.03 -4.81 -4.90
N ILE A 211 27.29 -5.78 -4.41
CA ILE A 211 26.35 -6.60 -5.17
C ILE A 211 24.92 -6.30 -4.72
N ASP A 212 24.02 -6.00 -5.65
CA ASP A 212 22.60 -5.83 -5.37
C ASP A 212 21.95 -7.18 -5.02
N ILE A 213 21.17 -7.23 -3.93
CA ILE A 213 20.61 -8.50 -3.42
C ILE A 213 19.51 -9.07 -4.33
N LEU A 214 18.75 -8.22 -5.03
CA LEU A 214 17.64 -8.67 -5.86
C LEU A 214 18.10 -9.20 -7.22
N THR A 215 19.09 -8.54 -7.81
CA THR A 215 19.55 -8.80 -9.18
C THR A 215 20.89 -9.54 -9.24
N LEU A 216 21.62 -9.60 -8.13
CA LEU A 216 23.00 -10.12 -8.03
C LEU A 216 24.00 -9.39 -8.96
N ARG A 217 23.66 -8.18 -9.39
CA ARG A 217 24.52 -7.35 -10.24
C ARG A 217 25.46 -6.51 -9.40
N GLU A 218 26.66 -6.29 -9.92
CA GLU A 218 27.60 -5.33 -9.33
C GLU A 218 27.05 -3.90 -9.47
N ILE A 219 26.86 -3.23 -8.34
CA ILE A 219 26.48 -1.83 -8.26
C ILE A 219 27.72 -1.00 -8.56
N LYS A 220 27.81 -0.51 -9.80
CA LYS A 220 28.85 0.45 -10.16
C LYS A 220 28.55 1.78 -9.47
N LYS A 221 29.47 2.26 -8.64
CA LYS A 221 29.40 3.65 -8.17
C LYS A 221 29.55 4.54 -9.40
N GLU A 222 28.51 5.30 -9.73
CA GLU A 222 28.68 6.45 -10.62
C GLU A 222 29.72 7.38 -9.98
N LYS A 223 30.75 7.74 -10.76
CA LYS A 223 31.80 8.67 -10.34
C LYS A 223 31.29 10.10 -10.38
#